data_AF-A0A933ZJA3-F1
#
_entry.id   AF-A0A933ZJA3-F1
#
_cell.length_a   1.000
_cell.length_b   1.000
_cell.length_c   1.000
_cell.angle_alpha   90.00
_cell.angle_beta   90.00
_cell.angle_gamma   90.00
#
_symmetry.space_group_name_H-M   'P 1'
#
loop_
_entity.id
_entity.type
_entity.pdbx_description
1 polymer ?
#
loop_
_entity_poly.entity_id
_entity_poly.type
_entity_poly.pdbx_seq_one_letter_code
_entity_poly.pdbx_strand_id
1 'polypeptide(L)'
;MLLPLRWVPQNGAVRVLNGRIALFPFGAPSSSASRHLCAAQVERCGGTVLPSFARDPGSLNRFIEQTSRIPAISESAPSMVVMTEVTPLMFAVVVSRRRIENAISQLKDALWVLFVDSDQESSFLEEAQYTGELSGSLASAPLWIGPGDKPFLVLSAHVADDVDLQRRAIHCHGHRDRRFGASRFA
;
A
#
# COMPACT_ATOMS: atom_id res chain seq x y z
N MET A 1 -11.21 -11.01 -20.88
CA MET A 1 -12.65 -10.69 -20.74
C MET A 1 -12.88 -10.35 -19.27
N LEU A 2 -12.93 -9.06 -18.92
CA LEU A 2 -13.07 -8.60 -17.53
C LEU A 2 -14.57 -8.48 -17.23
N LEU A 3 -15.05 -9.24 -16.24
CA LEU A 3 -16.44 -9.18 -15.80
C LEU A 3 -16.66 -7.96 -14.88
N PRO A 4 -17.80 -7.26 -15.01
CA PRO A 4 -18.12 -6.11 -14.17
C PRO A 4 -18.51 -6.54 -12.75
N LEU A 5 -18.14 -5.71 -11.77
CA LEU A 5 -18.47 -5.87 -10.36
C LEU A 5 -19.99 -5.86 -10.14
N ARG A 6 -20.52 -6.82 -9.38
CA ARG A 6 -21.89 -6.79 -8.86
C ARG A 6 -21.86 -6.71 -7.33
N TRP A 7 -22.48 -5.67 -6.81
CA TRP A 7 -22.81 -5.57 -5.40
C TRP A 7 -24.00 -6.50 -5.11
N VAL A 8 -23.86 -7.42 -4.16
CA VAL A 8 -24.96 -8.25 -3.68
C VAL A 8 -25.20 -7.89 -2.21
N PRO A 9 -26.24 -7.09 -1.90
CA PRO A 9 -26.51 -6.69 -0.54
C PRO A 9 -27.37 -7.71 0.18
N GLN A 10 -26.81 -8.87 0.48
CA GLN A 10 -27.38 -9.76 1.50
C GLN A 10 -26.21 -10.40 2.25
N ASN A 11 -26.07 -10.07 3.54
CA ASN A 11 -25.18 -10.72 4.53
C ASN A 11 -23.72 -10.23 4.69
N GLY A 12 -23.44 -8.92 4.67
CA GLY A 12 -22.22 -8.36 5.30
C GLY A 12 -20.85 -8.85 4.80
N ALA A 13 -20.82 -9.69 3.76
CA ALA A 13 -19.61 -10.27 3.20
C ALA A 13 -19.09 -9.38 2.06
N VAL A 14 -17.96 -8.73 2.29
CA VAL A 14 -17.19 -8.07 1.22
C VAL A 14 -16.52 -9.17 0.41
N ARG A 15 -17.09 -9.52 -0.74
CA ARG A 15 -16.44 -10.43 -1.69
C ARG A 15 -15.43 -9.67 -2.55
N VAL A 16 -14.16 -9.91 -2.27
CA VAL A 16 -13.03 -9.41 -3.04
C VAL A 16 -12.84 -10.34 -4.24
N LEU A 17 -13.38 -9.96 -5.40
CA LEU A 17 -13.24 -10.75 -6.61
C LEU A 17 -11.91 -10.38 -7.29
N ASN A 18 -10.91 -11.25 -7.12
CA ASN A 18 -9.59 -11.24 -7.78
C ASN A 18 -8.65 -10.05 -7.47
N GLY A 19 -8.89 -9.29 -6.41
CA GLY A 19 -8.07 -8.14 -6.01
C GLY A 19 -7.58 -8.20 -4.56
N ARG A 20 -6.77 -7.21 -4.18
CA ARG A 20 -6.38 -6.94 -2.79
C ARG A 20 -7.33 -5.91 -2.19
N ILE A 21 -7.74 -6.07 -0.93
CA ILE A 21 -8.46 -5.00 -0.22
C ILE A 21 -7.50 -3.84 0.02
N ALA A 22 -7.83 -2.64 -0.46
CA ALA A 22 -7.05 -1.46 -0.15
C ALA A 22 -7.49 -0.83 1.18
N LEU A 23 -6.52 -0.61 2.07
CA LEU A 23 -6.69 -0.03 3.40
C LEU A 23 -5.88 1.25 3.50
N PHE A 24 -6.46 2.31 4.10
CA PHE A 24 -5.84 3.63 4.19
C PHE A 24 -5.68 4.04 5.67
N PRO A 25 -4.52 3.78 6.30
CA PRO A 25 -4.31 4.08 7.73
C PRO A 25 -4.48 5.55 8.10
N PHE A 26 -4.28 6.45 7.13
CA PHE A 26 -4.40 7.90 7.28
C PHE A 26 -5.52 8.48 6.39
N GLY A 27 -6.43 7.63 5.91
CA GLY A 27 -7.45 8.03 4.96
C GLY A 27 -6.94 8.29 3.54
N ALA A 28 -7.86 8.54 2.61
CA ALA A 28 -7.53 8.93 1.25
C ALA A 28 -6.96 10.36 1.19
N PRO A 29 -6.26 10.75 0.11
CA PRO A 29 -5.76 12.11 -0.05
C PRO A 29 -6.85 13.19 0.15
N SER A 30 -6.44 14.37 0.62
CA SER A 30 -7.38 15.46 0.94
C SER A 30 -7.97 16.13 -0.31
N SER A 31 -7.18 16.23 -1.38
CA SER A 31 -7.58 16.82 -2.66
C SER A 31 -8.43 15.84 -3.49
N SER A 32 -9.46 16.35 -4.19
CA SER A 32 -10.29 15.51 -5.06
C SER A 32 -9.49 14.89 -6.21
N ALA A 33 -8.59 15.66 -6.83
CA ALA A 33 -7.76 15.19 -7.93
C ALA A 33 -6.84 14.04 -7.48
N SER A 34 -6.18 14.22 -6.33
CA SER A 34 -5.26 13.24 -5.76
C SER A 34 -5.99 11.98 -5.29
N ARG A 35 -7.24 12.10 -4.78
CA ARG A 35 -8.08 10.91 -4.50
C ARG A 35 -8.36 10.09 -5.73
N HIS A 36 -8.76 10.73 -6.84
CA HIS A 36 -9.05 10.03 -8.09
C HIS A 36 -7.80 9.34 -8.63
N LEU A 37 -6.66 10.04 -8.59
CA LEU A 37 -5.39 9.50 -9.05
C LEU A 37 -4.91 8.32 -8.19
N CYS A 38 -4.95 8.48 -6.87
CA CYS A 38 -4.62 7.43 -5.91
C CYS A 38 -5.50 6.19 -6.13
N ALA A 39 -6.82 6.37 -6.23
CA ALA A 39 -7.74 5.27 -6.47
C ALA A 39 -7.43 4.54 -7.78
N ALA A 40 -7.21 5.28 -8.87
CA ALA A 40 -6.87 4.70 -10.16
C ALA A 40 -5.56 3.89 -10.11
N GLN A 41 -4.53 4.38 -9.42
CA GLN A 41 -3.25 3.68 -9.30
C GLN A 41 -3.34 2.45 -8.39
N VAL A 42 -4.10 2.54 -7.30
CA VAL A 42 -4.38 1.40 -6.42
C VAL A 42 -5.12 0.31 -7.19
N GLU A 43 -6.13 0.68 -7.98
CA GLU A 43 -6.86 -0.26 -8.83
C GLU A 43 -5.96 -0.93 -9.88
N ARG A 44 -5.07 -0.17 -10.51
CA ARG A 44 -4.07 -0.72 -11.45
C ARG A 44 -3.12 -1.71 -10.78
N CYS A 45 -2.79 -1.51 -9.50
CA CYS A 45 -2.02 -2.47 -8.68
C CYS A 45 -2.84 -3.70 -8.24
N GLY A 46 -4.07 -3.84 -8.71
CA GLY A 46 -5.00 -4.91 -8.34
C GLY A 46 -5.63 -4.69 -6.96
N GLY A 47 -5.60 -3.47 -6.43
CA GLY A 47 -6.31 -3.09 -5.22
C GLY A 47 -7.78 -2.79 -5.50
N THR A 48 -8.62 -2.90 -4.48
CA THR A 48 -10.00 -2.44 -4.52
C THR A 48 -10.21 -1.40 -3.43
N VAL A 49 -10.51 -0.16 -3.85
CA VAL A 49 -10.79 0.95 -2.93
C VAL A 49 -12.25 0.88 -2.50
N LEU A 50 -12.48 0.63 -1.22
CA LEU A 50 -13.82 0.64 -0.63
C LEU A 50 -14.02 1.95 0.13
N PRO A 51 -15.11 2.71 -0.12
CA PRO A 51 -15.33 4.00 0.54
C PRO A 51 -15.30 3.95 2.07
N SER A 52 -15.67 2.81 2.67
CA SER A 52 -15.62 2.59 4.12
C SER A 52 -14.20 2.50 4.68
N PHE A 53 -13.22 2.07 3.88
CA PHE A 53 -11.83 1.88 4.27
C PHE A 53 -10.90 3.00 3.81
N ALA A 54 -11.43 3.93 3.01
CA ALA A 54 -10.76 5.14 2.55
C ALA A 54 -11.03 6.37 3.45
N ARG A 55 -11.91 6.25 4.44
CA ARG A 55 -12.17 7.33 5.41
C ARG A 55 -11.02 7.45 6.40
N ASP A 56 -10.69 8.69 6.76
CA ASP A 56 -9.72 8.95 7.83
C ASP A 56 -10.23 8.37 9.16
N PRO A 57 -9.48 7.43 9.77
CA PRO A 57 -9.83 6.87 11.07
C PRO A 57 -9.53 7.83 12.23
N GLY A 58 -8.84 8.95 12.00
CA GLY A 58 -8.44 9.96 12.98
C GLY A 58 -7.26 9.56 13.86
N SER A 59 -6.88 8.28 13.91
CA SER A 59 -5.65 7.80 14.51
C SER A 59 -5.28 6.38 14.05
N LEU A 60 -3.99 6.05 14.13
CA LEU A 60 -3.48 4.71 13.81
C LEU A 60 -4.07 3.62 14.74
N ASN A 61 -4.32 3.92 16.01
CA ASN A 61 -4.92 2.95 16.94
C ASN A 61 -6.36 2.62 16.54
N ARG A 62 -7.13 3.65 16.15
CA ARG A 62 -8.50 3.46 15.67
C ARG A 62 -8.54 2.70 14.34
N PHE A 63 -7.59 2.97 13.44
CA PHE A 63 -7.40 2.16 12.24
C PHE A 63 -7.20 0.68 12.56
N ILE A 64 -6.29 0.37 13.49
CA ILE A 64 -6.00 -1.01 13.89
C ILE A 64 -7.23 -1.69 14.48
N GLU A 65 -7.95 -1.01 15.38
CA GLU A 65 -9.18 -1.51 15.99
C GLU A 65 -10.25 -1.81 14.93
N GLN A 66 -10.48 -0.88 13.99
CA GLN A 66 -11.48 -1.05 12.94
C GLN A 66 -11.09 -2.16 11.95
N THR A 67 -9.81 -2.21 11.57
CA THR A 67 -9.30 -3.16 10.58
C THR A 67 -9.30 -4.59 11.10
N SER A 68 -8.94 -4.78 12.38
CA SER A 68 -8.95 -6.11 13.02
C SER A 68 -10.36 -6.74 13.10
N ARG A 69 -11.42 -5.94 12.96
CA ARG A 69 -12.81 -6.41 12.94
C ARG A 69 -13.34 -6.77 11.54
N ILE A 70 -12.56 -6.55 10.49
CA ILE A 70 -12.97 -6.86 9.11
C ILE A 70 -12.81 -8.38 8.89
N PRO A 71 -13.90 -9.14 8.63
CA PRO A 71 -13.82 -10.60 8.50
C PRO A 71 -12.83 -11.05 7.42
N ALA A 72 -12.81 -10.36 6.28
CA ALA A 72 -11.89 -10.66 5.19
C ALA A 72 -10.41 -10.53 5.60
N ILE A 73 -10.07 -9.60 6.50
CA ILE A 73 -8.69 -9.47 7.01
C ILE A 73 -8.36 -10.61 7.96
N SER A 74 -9.28 -10.98 8.87
CA SER A 74 -9.09 -12.13 9.76
C SER A 74 -8.96 -13.46 9.00
N GLU A 75 -9.65 -13.58 7.87
CA GLU A 75 -9.59 -14.73 6.94
C GLU A 75 -8.38 -14.67 6.01
N SER A 76 -7.45 -13.73 6.22
CA SER A 76 -6.21 -13.57 5.44
C SER A 76 -6.44 -13.30 3.95
N ALA A 77 -7.50 -12.55 3.61
CA ALA A 77 -7.70 -12.07 2.25
C ALA A 77 -6.50 -11.21 1.80
N PRO A 78 -6.10 -11.30 0.52
CA PRO A 78 -5.05 -10.45 -0.03
C PRO A 78 -5.33 -8.98 0.26
N SER A 79 -4.35 -8.28 0.81
CA SER A 79 -4.50 -6.91 1.31
C SER A 79 -3.42 -5.99 0.76
N MET A 80 -3.76 -4.72 0.62
CA MET A 80 -2.88 -3.63 0.24
C MET A 80 -3.06 -2.50 1.26
N VAL A 81 -1.96 -2.01 1.83
CA VAL A 81 -1.98 -0.90 2.79
C VAL A 81 -1.34 0.30 2.11
N VAL A 82 -2.10 1.39 1.97
CA VAL A 82 -1.73 2.60 1.24
C VAL A 82 -1.51 3.73 2.23
N MET A 83 -0.26 4.15 2.39
CA MET A 83 0.12 5.32 3.20
C MET A 83 0.06 6.56 2.31
N THR A 84 -0.77 7.52 2.68
CA THR A 84 -1.04 8.76 1.94
C THR A 84 -0.40 9.99 2.59
N GLU A 85 0.00 9.89 3.85
CA GLU A 85 0.78 10.90 4.57
C GLU A 85 2.22 10.41 4.71
N VAL A 86 3.07 10.86 3.77
CA VAL A 86 4.43 10.33 3.59
C VAL A 86 5.54 11.33 3.98
N THR A 87 5.26 12.63 3.99
CA THR A 87 6.24 13.70 4.24
C THR A 87 5.72 14.66 5.31
N PRO A 88 6.50 15.03 6.36
CA PRO A 88 7.91 14.71 6.63
C PRO A 88 8.10 13.37 7.38
N LEU A 89 7.41 12.32 6.97
CA LEU A 89 7.03 11.20 7.83
C LEU A 89 7.60 9.85 7.36
N MET A 90 8.75 9.82 6.68
CA MET A 90 9.34 8.56 6.20
C MET A 90 9.70 7.61 7.36
N PHE A 91 10.11 8.15 8.51
CA PHE A 91 10.27 7.34 9.72
C PHE A 91 8.91 6.88 10.28
N ALA A 92 7.90 7.74 10.24
CA ALA A 92 6.57 7.41 10.76
C ALA A 92 5.84 6.37 9.90
N VAL A 93 6.05 6.30 8.59
CA VAL A 93 5.48 5.22 7.76
C VAL A 93 6.10 3.85 8.12
N VAL A 94 7.41 3.81 8.41
CA VAL A 94 8.09 2.58 8.87
C VAL A 94 7.59 2.16 10.25
N VAL A 95 7.50 3.12 11.20
CA VAL A 95 6.95 2.86 12.54
C VAL A 95 5.49 2.41 12.46
N SER A 96 4.68 3.05 11.63
CA SER A 96 3.27 2.73 11.46
C SER A 96 3.08 1.35 10.87
N ARG A 97 3.85 0.99 9.83
CA ARG A 97 3.90 -0.38 9.31
C ARG A 97 4.21 -1.39 10.41
N ARG A 98 5.28 -1.18 11.18
CA ARG A 98 5.66 -2.09 12.27
C ARG A 98 4.54 -2.25 13.31
N ARG A 99 3.90 -1.15 13.71
CA ARG A 99 2.78 -1.17 14.66
C ARG A 99 1.57 -1.93 14.12
N ILE A 100 1.20 -1.70 12.86
CA ILE A 100 0.10 -2.41 12.20
C ILE A 100 0.41 -3.90 12.08
N GLU A 101 1.59 -4.28 11.57
CA GLU A 101 2.00 -5.68 11.40
C GLU A 101 2.08 -6.44 12.73
N ASN A 102 2.43 -5.76 13.82
CA ASN A 102 2.44 -6.34 15.17
C ASN A 102 1.02 -6.56 15.71
N ALA A 103 0.10 -5.65 15.42
CA ALA A 103 -1.28 -5.74 15.91
C ALA A 103 -2.17 -6.63 15.02
N ILE A 104 -1.90 -6.69 13.71
CA ILE A 104 -2.68 -7.42 12.71
C ILE A 104 -1.71 -8.26 11.88
N SER A 105 -1.43 -9.46 12.38
CA SER A 105 -0.41 -10.35 11.82
C SER A 105 -0.65 -10.72 10.35
N GLN A 106 -1.90 -10.75 9.91
CA GLN A 106 -2.32 -11.02 8.53
C GLN A 106 -1.84 -9.95 7.55
N LEU A 107 -1.58 -8.72 8.01
CA LEU A 107 -1.07 -7.63 7.18
C LEU A 107 0.45 -7.64 7.00
N LYS A 108 1.17 -8.57 7.63
CA LYS A 108 2.60 -8.78 7.37
C LYS A 108 2.87 -9.04 5.89
N ASP A 109 1.92 -9.70 5.23
CA ASP A 109 2.02 -10.13 3.82
C ASP A 109 1.28 -9.17 2.88
N ALA A 110 0.72 -8.08 3.40
CA ALA A 110 0.09 -7.08 2.55
C ALA A 110 1.10 -6.44 1.58
N LEU A 111 0.60 -5.95 0.43
CA LEU A 111 1.37 -5.02 -0.39
C LEU A 111 1.39 -3.66 0.31
N TRP A 112 2.57 -3.18 0.68
CA TRP A 112 2.73 -1.87 1.31
C TRP A 112 3.05 -0.82 0.26
N VAL A 113 2.24 0.23 0.24
CA VAL A 113 2.27 1.26 -0.78
C VAL A 113 2.46 2.63 -0.12
N LEU A 114 3.34 3.45 -0.69
CA LEU A 114 3.41 4.88 -0.43
C LEU A 114 2.77 5.60 -1.62
N PHE A 115 1.71 6.35 -1.39
CA PHE A 115 1.17 7.25 -2.41
C PHE A 115 1.76 8.63 -2.19
N VAL A 116 2.46 9.14 -3.21
CA VAL A 116 3.14 10.43 -3.19
C VAL A 116 2.41 11.36 -4.16
N ASP A 117 1.81 12.40 -3.60
CA ASP A 117 1.15 13.44 -4.39
C ASP A 117 2.19 14.31 -5.11
N SER A 118 1.82 14.92 -6.25
CA SER A 118 2.71 15.78 -7.04
C SER A 118 3.33 16.90 -6.21
N ASP A 119 2.55 17.44 -5.26
CA ASP A 119 2.97 18.53 -4.39
C ASP A 119 4.01 18.09 -3.34
N GLN A 120 4.17 16.78 -3.13
CA GLN A 120 5.07 16.17 -2.15
C GLN A 120 6.27 15.47 -2.80
N GLU A 121 6.36 15.40 -4.14
CA GLU A 121 7.37 14.57 -4.82
C GLU A 121 8.81 15.04 -4.56
N SER A 122 9.07 16.34 -4.63
CA SER A 122 10.43 16.87 -4.47
C SER A 122 10.99 16.60 -3.06
N SER A 123 10.18 16.87 -2.04
CA SER A 123 10.56 16.61 -0.64
C SER A 123 10.62 15.12 -0.32
N PHE A 124 9.72 14.31 -0.90
CA PHE A 124 9.78 12.86 -0.81
C PHE A 124 11.09 12.30 -1.38
N LEU A 125 11.52 12.73 -2.56
CA LEU A 125 12.74 12.21 -3.20
C LEU A 125 13.98 12.45 -2.36
N GLU A 126 14.15 13.68 -1.85
CA GLU A 126 15.28 14.03 -0.99
C GLU A 126 15.28 13.19 0.30
N GLU A 127 14.13 13.08 0.96
CA GLU A 127 14.02 12.32 2.21
C GLU A 127 14.17 10.81 1.99
N ALA A 128 13.59 10.26 0.92
CA ALA A 128 13.65 8.84 0.58
C ALA A 128 15.07 8.39 0.26
N GLN A 129 15.85 9.22 -0.43
CA GLN A 129 17.27 8.97 -0.72
C GLN A 129 18.16 9.13 0.53
N TYR A 130 17.81 10.06 1.42
CA TYR A 130 18.55 10.26 2.67
C TYR A 130 18.30 9.13 3.69
N THR A 131 17.07 8.61 3.75
CA THR A 131 16.65 7.65 4.77
C THR A 131 16.64 6.19 4.32
N GLY A 132 16.83 5.91 3.03
CA GLY A 132 16.78 4.55 2.51
C GLY A 132 17.27 4.43 1.07
N GLU A 133 16.94 3.30 0.45
CA GLU A 133 17.29 3.01 -0.94
C GLU A 133 16.04 3.11 -1.82
N LEU A 134 16.09 3.95 -2.86
CA LEU A 134 15.03 4.07 -3.87
C LEU A 134 15.50 3.43 -5.18
N SER A 135 14.91 2.28 -5.54
CA SER A 135 15.26 1.54 -6.76
C SER A 135 14.36 1.95 -7.93
N GLY A 136 14.82 2.93 -8.73
CA GLY A 136 14.16 3.41 -9.95
C GLY A 136 13.66 4.85 -9.85
N SER A 137 13.00 5.35 -10.92
CA SER A 137 12.39 6.68 -10.94
C SER A 137 10.93 6.64 -10.47
N LEU A 138 10.40 7.76 -9.94
CA LEU A 138 8.99 7.87 -9.51
C LEU A 138 7.99 7.50 -10.61
N ALA A 139 8.27 7.89 -11.86
CA ALA A 139 7.47 7.54 -13.03
C ALA A 139 7.38 6.02 -13.31
N SER A 140 8.29 5.23 -12.74
CA SER A 140 8.34 3.77 -12.89
C SER A 140 7.75 3.00 -11.72
N ALA A 141 7.11 3.66 -10.76
CA ALA A 141 6.68 3.08 -9.49
C ALA A 141 7.83 2.37 -8.76
N PRO A 142 8.81 3.12 -8.22
CA PRO A 142 10.02 2.56 -7.65
C PRO A 142 9.72 1.80 -6.36
N LEU A 143 10.64 0.93 -5.98
CA LEU A 143 10.63 0.34 -4.64
C LEU A 143 11.47 1.22 -3.74
N TRP A 144 10.91 1.60 -2.59
CA TRP A 144 11.67 2.22 -1.51
C TRP A 144 11.90 1.23 -0.38
N ILE A 145 13.14 1.10 0.06
CA ILE A 145 13.54 0.26 1.20
C ILE A 145 14.14 1.19 2.25
N GLY A 146 13.33 1.51 3.26
CA GLY A 146 13.76 2.31 4.40
C GLY A 146 14.56 1.51 5.43
N PRO A 147 14.83 2.11 6.61
CA PRO A 147 15.69 1.53 7.66
C PRO A 147 15.10 0.29 8.35
N GLY A 148 13.89 -0.12 7.98
CA GLY A 148 13.26 -1.36 8.43
C GLY A 148 13.46 -2.55 7.50
N ASP A 149 14.26 -2.41 6.43
CA ASP A 149 14.59 -3.44 5.42
C ASP A 149 13.39 -4.06 4.68
N LYS A 150 12.19 -3.49 4.83
CA LYS A 150 10.99 -3.95 4.16
C LYS A 150 10.62 -3.01 3.02
N PRO A 151 10.32 -3.56 1.82
CA PRO A 151 10.03 -2.74 0.65
C PRO A 151 8.64 -2.10 0.75
N PHE A 152 8.55 -0.89 0.23
CA PHE A 152 7.32 -0.21 -0.13
C PHE A 152 7.30 0.03 -1.64
N LEU A 153 6.16 -0.21 -2.27
CA LEU A 153 5.92 0.26 -3.63
C LEU A 153 5.55 1.74 -3.57
N VAL A 154 6.25 2.58 -4.31
CA VAL A 154 5.96 4.02 -4.37
C VAL A 154 5.10 4.30 -5.60
N LEU A 155 3.94 4.90 -5.39
CA LEU A 155 3.03 5.34 -6.45
C LEU A 155 3.03 6.87 -6.44
N SER A 156 3.54 7.47 -7.52
CA SER A 156 3.56 8.92 -7.70
C SER A 156 2.56 9.34 -8.77
N ALA A 157 2.20 10.61 -8.81
CA ALA A 157 1.25 11.14 -9.79
C ALA A 157 1.64 10.87 -11.27
N HIS A 158 2.91 10.61 -11.54
CA HIS A 158 3.47 10.45 -12.88
C HIS A 158 3.66 8.99 -13.35
N VAL A 159 3.17 8.00 -12.59
CA VAL A 159 3.23 6.60 -13.02
C VAL A 159 2.34 6.39 -14.25
N ALA A 160 2.97 6.20 -15.41
CA ALA A 160 2.31 6.25 -16.73
C ALA A 160 2.00 4.88 -17.35
N ASP A 161 2.71 3.81 -16.97
CA ASP A 161 2.61 2.49 -17.62
C ASP A 161 1.91 1.44 -16.75
N ASP A 162 0.84 0.85 -17.29
CA ASP A 162 -0.02 -0.11 -16.61
C ASP A 162 0.59 -1.52 -16.52
N VAL A 163 1.43 -1.93 -17.47
CA VAL A 163 1.95 -3.30 -17.55
C VAL A 163 3.08 -3.53 -16.55
N ASP A 164 3.96 -2.55 -16.37
CA ASP A 164 5.07 -2.64 -15.43
C ASP A 164 4.62 -2.52 -13.96
N LEU A 165 3.49 -1.83 -13.71
CA LEU A 165 2.98 -1.62 -12.37
C LEU A 165 2.51 -2.90 -11.69
N GLN A 166 1.76 -3.75 -12.40
CA GLN A 166 1.32 -5.05 -11.87
C GLN A 166 2.48 -6.01 -11.62
N ARG A 167 3.46 -6.04 -12.54
CA ARG A 167 4.68 -6.86 -12.38
C ARG A 167 5.48 -6.43 -11.15
N ARG A 168 5.61 -5.12 -10.91
CA ARG A 168 6.30 -4.56 -9.73
C ARG A 168 5.54 -4.80 -8.44
N ALA A 169 4.22 -4.70 -8.43
CA ALA A 169 3.40 -5.06 -7.28
C ALA A 169 3.59 -6.53 -6.87
N ILE A 170 3.70 -7.44 -7.84
CA ILE A 170 4.03 -8.86 -7.60
C ILE A 170 5.46 -9.00 -7.07
N HIS A 171 6.44 -8.31 -7.68
CA HIS A 171 7.85 -8.37 -7.28
C HIS A 171 8.11 -7.81 -5.87
N CYS A 172 7.42 -6.74 -5.48
CA CYS A 172 7.48 -6.16 -4.13
C CYS A 172 7.06 -7.19 -3.06
N HIS A 173 6.07 -8.02 -3.39
CA HIS A 173 5.62 -9.11 -2.52
C HIS A 173 6.64 -10.27 -2.51
N GLY A 174 7.28 -10.57 -3.64
CA GLY A 174 8.29 -11.64 -3.79
C GLY A 174 9.69 -11.34 -3.23
N HIS A 175 10.04 -10.09 -2.93
CA HIS A 175 11.37 -9.72 -2.40
C HIS A 175 11.68 -10.28 -1.00
N ARG A 176 10.70 -10.90 -0.33
CA ARG A 176 10.90 -11.65 0.92
C ARG A 176 11.74 -12.92 0.75
N ASP A 177 11.65 -13.59 -0.39
CA ASP A 177 12.27 -14.93 -0.52
C ASP A 177 13.76 -14.89 -0.85
N ARG A 178 14.29 -13.78 -1.38
CA ARG A 178 15.68 -13.73 -1.87
C ARG A 178 16.71 -13.21 -0.87
N ARG A 179 16.32 -12.42 0.15
CA ARG A 179 17.28 -11.95 1.18
C ARG A 179 17.54 -12.96 2.30
N PHE A 180 16.74 -14.02 2.41
CA PHE A 180 17.01 -15.15 3.33
C PHE A 180 17.69 -16.36 2.67
N GLY A 181 17.97 -16.29 1.36
CA GLY A 181 18.60 -17.38 0.60
C GLY A 181 20.10 -17.21 0.32
N ALA A 182 20.71 -16.06 0.61
CA ALA A 182 22.10 -15.76 0.27
C ALA A 182 23.10 -15.89 1.44
N SER A 183 22.70 -16.49 2.57
CA SER A 183 23.61 -16.79 3.69
C SER A 183 23.35 -18.18 4.26
N ARG A 184 23.48 -19.19 3.40
CA ARG A 184 23.58 -20.61 3.77
C ARG A 184 24.54 -21.40 2.88
N PHE A 185 25.52 -20.76 2.26
CA PHE A 185 26.69 -21.45 1.70
C PHE A 185 27.86 -20.46 1.62
N ALA A 186 28.56 -20.29 2.73
CA ALA A 186 29.97 -19.89 2.80
C ALA A 186 30.52 -20.39 4.15
#